data_AF-A0AAW7BP12-F1
#
_entry.id   AF-A0AAW7BP12-F1
#
_cell.length_a   1.000
_cell.length_b   1.000
_cell.length_c   1.000
_cell.angle_alpha   90.00
_cell.angle_beta   90.00
_cell.angle_gamma   90.00
#
_symmetry.space_group_name_H-M   'P 1'
#
loop_
_entity.id
_entity.type
_entity.pdbx_description
1 polymer ?
#
loop_
_entity_poly.entity_id
_entity_poly.type
_entity_poly.pdbx_seq_one_letter_code
_entity_poly.pdbx_strand_id
1 'polypeptide(L)'
;MYLLGEQPAYADRLINRLQGIPAQLLAGLEPAGEAIRLERSDDLEGELPGKHLFLIENGLVHALVDERPLFYLQEGDLVGLRQGIELPPCRYVSEEPLSLIPYSRSDVFRHIHSHEQRQEQFLHYLIGHTALLSDALAHLKQPEIRPATGFQHFAAGAQLIQQGDDAEHVFIIIEGHAEAFVDGQKVGDVQKDEIFGAMAVFTREKRSASVIASEPCTVMVIPKDQFLSLMQSNPRIAHSLIEGMARRIDLLNKEVTQLRLQRQAD
;
A
#
# COMPACT_ATOMS: atom_id res chain seq x y z
N MET A 1 18.59 -10.45 -4.09
CA MET A 1 17.22 -9.88 -4.06
C MET A 1 17.25 -8.48 -3.47
N TYR A 2 16.63 -7.50 -4.12
CA TYR A 2 16.46 -6.15 -3.60
C TYR A 2 15.01 -5.70 -3.64
N LEU A 3 14.60 -4.91 -2.64
CA LEU A 3 13.26 -4.34 -2.54
C LEU A 3 13.18 -2.97 -3.26
N LEU A 4 11.98 -2.58 -3.67
CA LEU A 4 11.73 -1.27 -4.27
C LEU A 4 11.48 -0.20 -3.19
N GLY A 5 12.00 1.01 -3.39
CA GLY A 5 11.80 2.16 -2.49
C GLY A 5 12.93 2.40 -1.49
N GLU A 6 12.73 3.35 -0.57
CA GLU A 6 13.65 3.59 0.55
C GLU A 6 13.63 2.42 1.52
N GLN A 7 14.80 1.83 1.77
CA GLN A 7 14.94 0.68 2.64
C GLN A 7 15.57 1.08 3.98
N PRO A 8 15.13 0.48 5.10
CA PRO A 8 15.79 0.68 6.38
C PRO A 8 17.18 0.01 6.38
N ALA A 9 18.13 0.59 7.12
CA ALA A 9 19.54 0.13 7.12
C ALA A 9 19.77 -1.34 7.55
N TYR A 10 18.79 -2.01 8.17
CA TYR A 10 18.89 -3.45 8.43
C TYR A 10 18.56 -4.29 7.19
N ALA A 11 17.67 -3.82 6.30
CA ALA A 11 17.32 -4.51 5.07
C ALA A 11 18.53 -4.56 4.13
N ASP A 12 19.26 -3.44 3.97
CA ASP A 12 20.52 -3.40 3.21
C ASP A 12 21.55 -4.41 3.72
N ARG A 13 21.73 -4.47 5.05
CA ARG A 13 22.65 -5.42 5.68
C ARG A 13 22.23 -6.87 5.42
N LEU A 14 20.94 -7.15 5.45
CA LEU A 14 20.40 -8.47 5.19
C LEU A 14 20.59 -8.84 3.70
N ILE A 15 20.27 -7.94 2.77
CA ILE A 15 20.48 -8.15 1.33
C ILE A 15 21.94 -8.46 1.03
N ASN A 16 22.87 -7.65 1.54
CA ASN A 16 24.31 -7.86 1.35
C ASN A 16 24.78 -9.23 1.90
N ARG A 17 24.20 -9.69 3.01
CA ARG A 17 24.50 -11.01 3.57
C ARG A 17 23.97 -12.15 2.69
N LEU A 18 22.83 -11.96 2.03
CA LEU A 18 22.18 -12.99 1.21
C LEU A 18 22.84 -13.14 -0.17
N GLN A 19 23.31 -12.05 -0.77
CA GLN A 19 23.89 -12.05 -2.14
C GLN A 19 25.00 -13.07 -2.36
N GLY A 20 25.88 -13.27 -1.37
CA GLY A 20 27.00 -14.20 -1.51
C GLY A 20 26.63 -15.67 -1.34
N ILE A 21 25.43 -15.98 -0.86
CA ILE A 21 25.06 -17.34 -0.47
C ILE A 21 24.88 -18.27 -1.68
N PRO A 22 24.14 -17.92 -2.74
CA PRO A 22 23.99 -18.78 -3.91
C PRO A 22 25.29 -19.32 -4.50
N ALA A 23 26.29 -18.45 -4.68
CA ALA A 23 27.60 -18.86 -5.19
C ALA A 23 28.28 -19.87 -4.25
N GLN A 24 28.15 -19.69 -2.93
CA GLN A 24 28.68 -20.62 -1.93
C GLN A 24 27.93 -21.96 -1.93
N LEU A 25 26.61 -21.94 -2.11
CA LEU A 25 25.79 -23.14 -2.21
C LEU A 25 26.16 -23.97 -3.44
N LEU A 26 26.47 -23.32 -4.55
CA LEU A 26 26.82 -23.96 -5.82
C LEU A 26 28.32 -24.27 -5.95
N ALA A 27 29.17 -23.76 -5.06
CA ALA A 27 30.61 -23.95 -5.14
C ALA A 27 30.99 -25.45 -5.22
N GLY A 28 31.73 -25.81 -6.27
CA GLY A 28 32.16 -27.18 -6.55
C GLY A 28 31.10 -28.07 -7.20
N LEU A 29 29.96 -27.53 -7.61
CA LEU A 29 28.97 -28.21 -8.44
C LEU A 29 29.11 -27.74 -9.89
N GLU A 30 29.15 -28.67 -10.83
CA GLU A 30 29.21 -28.34 -12.26
C GLU A 30 27.84 -27.89 -12.79
N PRO A 31 27.79 -26.88 -13.68
CA PRO A 31 26.58 -26.53 -14.41
C PRO A 31 26.02 -27.71 -15.22
N ALA A 32 24.70 -27.73 -15.41
CA ALA A 32 24.02 -28.76 -16.20
C ALA A 32 24.17 -28.56 -17.72
N GLY A 33 24.69 -27.41 -18.16
CA GLY A 33 24.85 -27.07 -19.57
C GLY A 33 25.40 -25.65 -19.77
N GLU A 34 25.37 -25.19 -21.02
CA GLU A 34 25.77 -23.84 -21.39
C GLU A 34 24.82 -22.76 -20.83
N ALA A 35 25.33 -21.54 -20.66
CA ALA A 35 24.54 -20.42 -20.20
C ALA A 35 23.43 -20.07 -21.22
N ILE A 36 22.21 -19.91 -20.70
CA ILE A 36 21.04 -19.48 -21.48
C ILE A 36 21.07 -17.96 -21.54
N ARG A 37 20.97 -17.41 -22.75
CA ARG A 37 20.91 -15.97 -23.00
C ARG A 37 19.55 -15.59 -23.56
N LEU A 38 18.93 -14.58 -22.96
CA LEU A 38 17.64 -14.03 -23.37
C LEU A 38 17.80 -12.53 -23.56
N GLU A 39 17.24 -11.98 -24.64
CA GLU A 39 17.24 -10.51 -24.85
C GLU A 39 16.20 -9.80 -23.96
N ARG A 40 15.08 -10.48 -23.71
CA ARG A 40 13.97 -10.08 -22.83
C ARG A 40 13.09 -11.31 -22.56
N SER A 41 12.32 -11.28 -21.48
CA SER A 41 11.32 -12.31 -21.17
C SER A 41 10.13 -11.72 -20.42
N ASP A 42 8.91 -12.02 -20.87
CA ASP A 42 7.67 -11.58 -20.23
C ASP A 42 7.07 -12.66 -19.28
N ASP A 43 7.60 -13.88 -19.33
CA ASP A 43 7.29 -14.99 -18.42
C ASP A 43 8.48 -15.95 -18.31
N LEU A 44 9.45 -15.57 -17.49
CA LEU A 44 10.72 -16.28 -17.38
C LEU A 44 10.53 -17.71 -16.85
N GLU A 45 9.57 -17.95 -15.95
CA GLU A 45 9.33 -19.31 -15.44
C GLU A 45 8.68 -20.24 -16.47
N GLY A 46 7.84 -19.71 -17.37
CA GLY A 46 7.26 -20.46 -18.48
C GLY A 46 8.27 -20.81 -19.58
N GLU A 47 9.28 -19.96 -19.80
CA GLU A 47 10.34 -20.16 -20.80
C GLU A 47 11.46 -21.09 -20.33
N LEU A 48 11.70 -21.18 -19.01
CA LEU A 48 12.80 -21.95 -18.45
C LEU A 48 12.45 -23.42 -18.16
N PRO A 49 13.40 -24.35 -18.36
CA PRO A 49 13.22 -25.76 -17.99
C PRO A 49 12.85 -25.97 -16.51
N GLY A 50 11.65 -26.49 -16.24
CA GLY A 50 11.11 -26.69 -14.87
C GLY A 50 11.81 -27.74 -13.98
N LYS A 51 12.95 -28.30 -14.42
CA LYS A 51 13.79 -29.23 -13.63
C LYS A 51 15.15 -28.62 -13.25
N HIS A 52 15.34 -27.33 -13.51
CA HIS A 52 16.60 -26.63 -13.30
C HIS A 52 16.42 -25.45 -12.35
N LEU A 53 17.49 -25.16 -11.62
CA LEU A 53 17.73 -23.87 -10.99
C LEU A 53 18.67 -23.07 -11.87
N PHE A 54 18.56 -21.76 -11.82
CA PHE A 54 19.38 -20.87 -12.64
C PHE A 54 20.07 -19.87 -11.75
N LEU A 55 21.40 -19.77 -11.89
CA LEU A 55 22.15 -18.66 -11.31
C LEU A 55 22.15 -17.52 -12.33
N ILE A 56 21.77 -16.32 -11.90
CA ILE A 56 21.88 -15.14 -12.75
C ILE A 56 23.36 -14.77 -12.86
N GLU A 57 23.92 -14.91 -14.06
CA GLU A 57 25.28 -14.51 -14.37
C GLU A 57 25.36 -13.02 -14.73
N ASN A 58 24.37 -12.52 -15.47
CA ASN A 58 24.26 -11.11 -15.84
C ASN A 58 22.79 -10.74 -16.07
N GLY A 59 22.41 -9.50 -15.74
CA GLY A 59 21.07 -8.96 -15.97
C GLY A 59 20.19 -8.87 -14.72
N LEU A 60 18.95 -8.44 -14.92
CA LEU A 60 17.99 -8.11 -13.87
C LEU A 60 16.65 -8.82 -14.13
N VAL A 61 16.07 -9.42 -13.09
CA VAL A 61 14.76 -10.07 -13.18
C VAL A 61 13.81 -9.40 -12.19
N HIS A 62 12.70 -8.86 -12.69
CA HIS A 62 11.64 -8.29 -11.88
C HIS A 62 10.63 -9.36 -11.45
N ALA A 63 10.25 -9.34 -10.17
CA ALA A 63 9.18 -10.17 -9.64
C ALA A 63 7.90 -9.35 -9.50
N LEU A 64 6.83 -9.75 -10.18
CA LEU A 64 5.54 -9.06 -10.18
C LEU A 64 4.47 -9.90 -9.48
N VAL A 65 3.66 -9.24 -8.65
CA VAL A 65 2.43 -9.79 -8.07
C VAL A 65 1.29 -8.83 -8.45
N ASP A 66 0.23 -9.35 -9.07
CA ASP A 66 -0.88 -8.55 -9.62
C ASP A 66 -0.40 -7.35 -10.48
N GLU A 67 0.54 -7.60 -11.39
CA GLU A 67 1.18 -6.60 -12.28
C GLU A 67 1.96 -5.50 -11.56
N ARG A 68 2.18 -5.62 -10.25
CA ARG A 68 3.01 -4.68 -9.48
C ARG A 68 4.36 -5.30 -9.18
N PRO A 69 5.46 -4.62 -9.51
CA PRO A 69 6.78 -5.11 -9.16
C PRO A 69 6.95 -5.05 -7.63
N LEU A 70 7.43 -6.14 -7.03
CA LEU A 70 7.61 -6.28 -5.59
C LEU A 70 9.09 -6.24 -5.20
N PHE A 71 9.93 -6.93 -5.96
CA PHE A 71 11.39 -6.98 -5.78
C PHE A 71 12.06 -7.34 -7.10
N TYR A 72 13.39 -7.22 -7.16
CA TYR A 72 14.18 -7.72 -8.27
C TYR A 72 15.28 -8.68 -7.81
N LEU A 73 15.62 -9.62 -8.69
CA LEU A 73 16.77 -10.50 -8.59
C LEU A 73 17.82 -10.02 -9.58
N GLN A 74 19.09 -10.15 -9.23
CA GLN A 74 20.21 -9.68 -10.05
C GLN A 74 21.32 -10.72 -10.11
N GLU A 75 22.45 -10.37 -10.70
CA GLU A 75 23.67 -11.17 -10.69
C GLU A 75 23.95 -11.80 -9.31
N GLY A 76 24.18 -13.10 -9.31
CA GLY A 76 24.41 -13.92 -8.13
C GLY A 76 23.15 -14.48 -7.47
N ASP A 77 21.94 -14.03 -7.82
CA ASP A 77 20.71 -14.61 -7.27
C ASP A 77 20.27 -15.89 -8.01
N LEU A 78 19.46 -16.70 -7.32
CA LEU A 78 18.87 -17.93 -7.88
C LEU A 78 17.43 -17.73 -8.38
N VAL A 79 17.16 -18.24 -9.58
CA VAL A 79 15.82 -18.37 -10.16
C VAL A 79 15.41 -19.85 -10.19
N GLY A 80 14.11 -20.13 -10.06
CA GLY A 80 13.54 -21.49 -10.15
C GLY A 80 13.34 -22.19 -8.80
N LEU A 81 13.69 -21.56 -7.67
CA LEU A 81 13.47 -22.15 -6.33
C LEU A 81 11.99 -22.43 -6.04
N ARG A 82 11.10 -21.61 -6.58
CA ARG A 82 9.64 -21.68 -6.43
C ARG A 82 8.99 -22.81 -7.25
N GLN A 83 9.70 -23.41 -8.20
CA GLN A 83 9.16 -24.46 -9.06
C GLN A 83 8.67 -25.68 -8.27
N GLY A 84 7.49 -26.18 -8.63
CA GLY A 84 6.89 -27.38 -8.04
C GLY A 84 6.27 -27.17 -6.65
N ILE A 85 6.07 -25.92 -6.23
CA ILE A 85 5.38 -25.57 -4.99
C ILE A 85 4.11 -24.80 -5.36
N GLU A 86 2.97 -25.20 -4.78
CA GLU A 86 1.73 -24.42 -4.89
C GLU A 86 1.86 -23.13 -4.06
N LEU A 87 2.23 -22.04 -4.73
CA LEU A 87 2.36 -20.70 -4.13
C LEU A 87 1.46 -19.71 -4.87
N PRO A 88 1.12 -18.57 -4.23
CA PRO A 88 0.50 -17.45 -4.93
C PRO A 88 1.30 -17.04 -6.17
N PRO A 89 0.62 -16.57 -7.24
CA PRO A 89 1.27 -16.23 -8.49
C PRO A 89 2.27 -15.09 -8.29
N CYS A 90 3.47 -15.29 -8.82
CA CYS A 90 4.54 -14.30 -8.86
C CYS A 90 5.23 -14.46 -10.22
N ARG A 91 5.05 -13.49 -11.11
CA ARG A 91 5.59 -13.55 -12.47
C ARG A 91 6.99 -12.95 -12.50
N TYR A 92 7.94 -13.65 -13.12
CA TYR A 92 9.29 -13.14 -13.33
C TYR A 92 9.44 -12.63 -14.75
N VAL A 93 9.92 -11.40 -14.91
CA VAL A 93 10.12 -10.76 -16.22
C VAL A 93 11.49 -10.10 -16.28
N SER A 94 12.03 -9.96 -17.48
CA SER A 94 13.28 -9.25 -17.77
C SER A 94 13.05 -8.35 -18.98
N GLU A 95 13.24 -7.05 -18.81
CA GLU A 95 13.18 -6.08 -19.92
C GLU A 95 14.54 -5.88 -20.59
N GLU A 96 15.62 -6.30 -19.92
CA GLU A 96 17.00 -6.20 -20.37
C GLU A 96 17.58 -7.59 -20.69
N PRO A 97 18.71 -7.64 -21.42
CA PRO A 97 19.41 -8.89 -21.67
C PRO A 97 19.81 -9.62 -20.39
N LEU A 98 19.54 -10.92 -20.34
CA LEU A 98 19.71 -11.80 -19.19
C LEU A 98 20.55 -13.03 -19.56
N SER A 99 21.56 -13.37 -18.75
CA SER A 99 22.36 -14.59 -18.86
C SER A 99 22.18 -15.46 -17.61
N LEU A 100 21.84 -16.73 -17.81
CA LEU A 100 21.48 -17.68 -16.77
C LEU A 100 22.30 -18.97 -16.87
N ILE A 101 22.98 -19.36 -15.80
CA ILE A 101 23.72 -20.63 -15.75
C ILE A 101 22.80 -21.72 -15.20
N PRO A 102 22.49 -22.78 -15.98
CA PRO A 102 21.58 -23.82 -15.54
C PRO A 102 22.25 -24.82 -14.61
N TYR A 103 21.55 -25.22 -13.56
CA TYR A 103 21.93 -26.29 -12.65
C TYR A 103 20.77 -27.27 -12.48
N SER A 104 21.07 -28.57 -12.47
CA SER A 104 20.07 -29.61 -12.21
C SER A 104 19.52 -29.45 -10.79
N ARG A 105 18.20 -29.26 -10.66
CA ARG A 105 17.56 -29.01 -9.36
C ARG A 105 17.85 -30.14 -8.37
N SER A 106 17.78 -31.39 -8.83
CA SER A 106 18.10 -32.57 -8.00
C SER A 106 19.55 -32.62 -7.55
N ASP A 107 20.49 -32.21 -8.41
CA ASP A 107 21.91 -32.25 -8.06
C ASP A 107 22.30 -31.10 -7.12
N VAL A 108 21.71 -29.90 -7.31
CA VAL A 108 21.86 -28.80 -6.36
C VAL A 108 21.40 -29.21 -4.97
N PHE A 109 20.20 -29.79 -4.85
CA PHE A 109 19.74 -30.22 -3.54
C PHE A 109 20.60 -31.34 -2.97
N ARG A 110 21.00 -32.35 -3.75
CA ARG A 110 21.91 -33.40 -3.26
C ARG A 110 23.23 -32.81 -2.77
N HIS A 111 23.78 -31.84 -3.49
CA HIS A 111 25.01 -31.13 -3.15
C HIS A 111 24.89 -30.31 -1.87
N ILE A 112 23.78 -29.58 -1.68
CA ILE A 112 23.49 -28.84 -0.44
C ILE A 112 23.38 -29.81 0.74
N HIS A 113 22.60 -30.90 0.59
CA HIS A 113 22.40 -31.87 1.67
C HIS A 113 23.68 -32.65 2.04
N SER A 114 24.68 -32.68 1.17
CA SER A 114 25.94 -33.39 1.45
C SER A 114 26.82 -32.72 2.52
N HIS A 115 26.59 -31.44 2.86
CA HIS A 115 27.41 -30.68 3.82
C HIS A 115 26.54 -29.83 4.74
N GLU A 116 26.72 -29.96 6.05
CA GLU A 116 25.95 -29.22 7.07
C GLU A 116 26.01 -27.70 6.87
N GLN A 117 27.20 -27.15 6.59
CA GLN A 117 27.39 -25.72 6.36
C GLN A 117 26.53 -25.20 5.19
N ARG A 118 26.40 -25.95 4.09
CA ARG A 118 25.56 -25.55 2.95
C ARG A 118 24.08 -25.62 3.29
N GLN A 119 23.66 -26.61 4.09
CA GLN A 119 22.28 -26.69 4.57
C GLN A 119 21.93 -25.46 5.42
N GLU A 120 22.82 -25.08 6.34
CA GLU A 120 22.62 -23.90 7.19
C GLU A 120 22.60 -22.60 6.35
N GLN A 121 23.50 -22.47 5.38
CA GLN A 121 23.50 -21.34 4.45
C GLN A 121 22.20 -21.27 3.63
N PHE A 122 21.71 -22.41 3.14
CA PHE A 122 20.47 -22.47 2.38
C PHE A 122 19.26 -22.07 3.24
N LEU A 123 19.23 -22.51 4.50
CA LEU A 123 18.21 -22.08 5.46
C LEU A 123 18.25 -20.56 5.70
N HIS A 124 19.44 -20.01 5.95
CA HIS A 124 19.62 -18.56 6.08
C HIS A 124 19.16 -17.79 4.85
N TYR A 125 19.44 -18.33 3.66
CA TYR A 125 19.02 -17.74 2.40
C TYR A 125 17.50 -17.68 2.27
N LEU A 126 16.82 -18.80 2.53
CA LEU A 126 15.35 -18.87 2.47
C LEU A 126 14.70 -17.97 3.52
N ILE A 127 15.13 -18.05 4.78
CA ILE A 127 14.58 -17.23 5.87
C ILE A 127 14.81 -15.74 5.61
N GLY A 128 16.01 -15.36 5.15
CA GLY A 128 16.33 -13.98 4.85
C GLY A 128 15.47 -13.40 3.74
N HIS A 129 15.20 -14.18 2.69
CA HIS A 129 14.24 -13.78 1.65
C HIS A 129 12.83 -13.60 2.20
N THR A 130 12.32 -14.53 3.00
CA THR A 130 11.00 -14.40 3.62
C THR A 130 10.91 -13.18 4.55
N ALA A 131 11.97 -12.87 5.30
CA ALA A 131 12.04 -11.71 6.17
C ALA A 131 11.97 -10.40 5.37
N LEU A 132 12.76 -10.28 4.29
CA LEU A 132 12.73 -9.11 3.40
C LEU A 132 11.37 -8.92 2.73
N LEU A 133 10.71 -10.00 2.29
CA LEU A 133 9.36 -9.90 1.72
C LEU A 133 8.31 -9.48 2.75
N SER A 134 8.40 -10.03 3.97
CA SER A 134 7.49 -9.66 5.05
C SER A 134 7.64 -8.18 5.42
N ASP A 135 8.88 -7.70 5.44
CA ASP A 135 9.21 -6.29 5.67
C ASP A 135 8.66 -5.39 4.57
N ALA A 136 8.87 -5.75 3.30
CA ALA A 136 8.33 -5.02 2.16
C ALA A 136 6.80 -4.91 2.22
N LEU A 137 6.12 -6.02 2.55
CA LEU A 137 4.67 -6.03 2.68
C LEU A 137 4.16 -5.20 3.87
N ALA A 138 4.89 -5.18 4.98
CA ALA A 138 4.53 -4.35 6.14
C ALA A 138 4.55 -2.86 5.80
N HIS A 139 5.50 -2.43 4.96
CA HIS A 139 5.60 -1.04 4.50
C HIS A 139 4.62 -0.71 3.36
N LEU A 140 4.19 -1.71 2.57
CA LEU A 140 3.17 -1.54 1.54
C LEU A 140 1.74 -1.53 2.11
N LYS A 141 1.49 -2.17 3.26
CA LYS A 141 0.16 -2.21 3.85
C LYS A 141 -0.16 -0.86 4.48
N GLN A 142 -1.13 -0.15 3.89
CA GLN A 142 -1.70 1.05 4.51
C GLN A 142 -2.22 0.68 5.92
N PRO A 143 -1.90 1.46 6.97
CA PRO A 143 -2.40 1.18 8.30
C PRO A 143 -3.94 1.11 8.24
N GLU A 144 -4.50 -0.02 8.67
CA GLU A 144 -5.94 -0.20 8.79
C GLU A 144 -6.49 0.92 9.67
N ILE A 145 -7.43 1.71 9.13
CA ILE A 145 -8.11 2.77 9.85
C ILE A 145 -8.96 2.12 10.93
N ARG A 146 -8.43 2.05 12.15
CA ARG A 146 -9.22 1.83 13.36
C ARG A 146 -9.28 3.15 14.10
N PRO A 147 -10.37 3.92 13.98
CA PRO A 147 -10.56 5.11 14.80
C PRO A 147 -10.51 4.67 16.26
N ALA A 148 -9.67 5.31 17.07
CA ALA A 148 -9.52 4.94 18.47
C ALA A 148 -10.85 5.09 19.26
N THR A 149 -11.76 5.90 18.74
CA THR A 149 -13.07 6.26 19.31
C THR A 149 -14.25 5.45 18.77
N GLY A 150 -14.06 4.62 17.74
CA GLY A 150 -15.10 3.76 17.16
C GLY A 150 -16.26 4.50 16.45
N PHE A 151 -17.32 3.74 16.13
CA PHE A 151 -18.57 4.26 15.57
C PHE A 151 -19.51 4.71 16.70
N GLN A 152 -20.13 5.88 16.56
CA GLN A 152 -21.15 6.40 17.46
C GLN A 152 -22.49 6.47 16.75
N HIS A 153 -23.56 6.17 17.48
CA HIS A 153 -24.93 6.23 16.96
C HIS A 153 -25.64 7.45 17.53
N PHE A 154 -26.25 8.24 16.65
CA PHE A 154 -26.98 9.45 16.97
C PHE A 154 -28.43 9.29 16.53
N ALA A 155 -29.37 9.67 17.39
CA ALA A 155 -30.78 9.73 17.03
C ALA A 155 -31.07 10.95 16.13
N ALA A 156 -32.19 10.93 15.41
CA ALA A 156 -32.68 12.12 14.72
C ALA A 156 -32.85 13.29 15.71
N GLY A 157 -32.44 14.49 15.28
CA GLY A 157 -32.39 15.71 16.09
C GLY A 157 -31.18 15.81 17.02
N ALA A 158 -30.35 14.77 17.15
CA ALA A 158 -29.15 14.85 17.96
C ALA A 158 -28.13 15.81 17.34
N GLN A 159 -27.41 16.53 18.19
CA GLN A 159 -26.40 17.48 17.77
C GLN A 159 -25.02 16.79 17.72
N LEU A 160 -24.40 16.80 16.55
CA LEU A 160 -23.07 16.23 16.33
C LEU A 160 -21.97 17.27 16.53
N ILE A 161 -22.22 18.52 16.11
CA ILE A 161 -21.30 19.64 16.26
C ILE A 161 -22.10 20.86 16.73
N GLN A 162 -21.51 21.64 17.64
CA GLN A 162 -22.01 22.94 18.06
C GLN A 162 -21.11 24.05 17.49
N GLN A 163 -21.74 25.03 16.84
CA GLN A 163 -21.06 26.24 16.35
C GLN A 163 -20.42 26.97 17.54
N GLY A 164 -19.18 27.42 17.35
CA GLY A 164 -18.40 28.16 18.35
C GLY A 164 -17.55 27.29 19.28
N ASP A 165 -17.71 25.97 19.25
CA ASP A 165 -16.89 25.04 20.04
C ASP A 165 -15.48 24.89 19.47
N ASP A 166 -14.57 24.37 20.29
CA ASP A 166 -13.23 24.00 19.85
C ASP A 166 -13.26 22.70 19.03
N ALA A 167 -12.36 22.58 18.07
CA ALA A 167 -12.30 21.46 17.15
C ALA A 167 -11.22 20.44 17.52
N GLU A 168 -11.60 19.47 18.35
CA GLU A 168 -10.70 18.35 18.73
C GLU A 168 -10.91 17.08 17.90
N HIS A 169 -11.99 17.03 17.11
CA HIS A 169 -12.42 15.84 16.37
C HIS A 169 -12.89 16.17 14.95
N VAL A 170 -12.77 15.20 14.05
CA VAL A 170 -13.35 15.18 12.71
C VAL A 170 -14.33 14.01 12.63
N PHE A 171 -15.35 14.13 11.79
CA PHE A 171 -16.44 13.18 11.73
C PHE A 171 -16.67 12.70 10.30
N ILE A 172 -17.14 11.46 10.15
CA ILE A 172 -17.59 10.89 8.87
C ILE A 172 -18.94 10.21 9.09
N ILE A 173 -19.93 10.54 8.26
CA ILE A 173 -21.23 9.83 8.28
C ILE A 173 -21.05 8.50 7.56
N ILE A 174 -21.33 7.40 8.25
CA ILE A 174 -21.28 6.04 7.68
C ILE A 174 -22.66 5.61 7.20
N GLU A 175 -23.69 6.05 7.92
CA GLU A 175 -25.08 5.81 7.61
C GLU A 175 -25.91 6.95 8.19
N GLY A 176 -27.01 7.31 7.52
CA GLY A 176 -27.88 8.41 7.90
C GLY A 176 -27.60 9.72 7.14
N HIS A 177 -28.24 10.77 7.61
CA HIS A 177 -28.21 12.12 7.03
C HIS A 177 -28.17 13.18 8.13
N ALA A 178 -27.39 14.24 7.89
CA ALA A 178 -27.31 15.38 8.80
C ALA A 178 -27.35 16.71 8.04
N GLU A 179 -27.67 17.77 8.77
CA GLU A 179 -27.81 19.12 8.24
C GLU A 179 -26.91 20.09 9.01
N ALA A 180 -26.27 21.01 8.28
CA ALA A 180 -25.41 22.04 8.83
C ALA A 180 -26.17 23.37 8.96
N PHE A 181 -25.97 24.04 10.09
CA PHE A 181 -26.62 25.30 10.45
C PHE A 181 -25.60 26.35 10.90
N VAL A 182 -25.78 27.59 10.46
CA VAL A 182 -25.01 28.76 10.93
C VAL A 182 -26.00 29.78 11.46
N ASP A 183 -25.83 30.18 12.72
CA ASP A 183 -26.72 31.13 13.40
C ASP A 183 -28.21 30.74 13.31
N GLY A 184 -28.48 29.43 13.35
CA GLY A 184 -29.82 28.84 13.25
C GLY A 184 -30.36 28.68 11.83
N GLN A 185 -29.67 29.17 10.80
CA GLN A 185 -30.08 29.04 9.41
C GLN A 185 -29.43 27.80 8.79
N LYS A 186 -30.21 26.95 8.11
CA LYS A 186 -29.67 25.81 7.35
C LYS A 186 -28.77 26.33 6.23
N VAL A 187 -27.51 25.90 6.22
CA VAL A 187 -26.52 26.24 5.19
C VAL A 187 -26.21 25.08 4.25
N GLY A 188 -26.86 23.93 4.50
CA GLY A 188 -26.94 22.79 3.58
C GLY A 188 -26.74 21.45 4.28
N ASP A 189 -26.56 20.42 3.48
CA ASP A 189 -26.62 19.03 3.93
C ASP A 189 -25.24 18.38 4.08
N VAL A 190 -25.16 17.32 4.90
CA VAL A 190 -23.97 16.46 5.08
C VAL A 190 -24.38 15.04 4.74
N GLN A 191 -23.76 14.49 3.70
CA GLN A 191 -24.14 13.21 3.10
C GLN A 191 -23.39 12.04 3.72
N LYS A 192 -23.87 10.82 3.43
CA LYS A 192 -23.10 9.59 3.68
C LYS A 192 -21.72 9.65 3.02
N ASP A 193 -20.73 9.10 3.72
CA ASP A 193 -19.30 9.06 3.39
C ASP A 193 -18.62 10.44 3.34
N GLU A 194 -19.33 11.52 3.70
CA GLU A 194 -18.80 12.88 3.74
C GLU A 194 -18.01 13.12 5.04
N ILE A 195 -16.82 13.71 4.89
CA ILE A 195 -16.00 14.17 6.01
C ILE A 195 -16.46 15.57 6.40
N PHE A 196 -16.86 15.76 7.66
CA PHE A 196 -17.31 17.05 8.17
C PHE A 196 -16.63 17.43 9.49
N GLY A 197 -16.68 18.72 9.82
CA GLY A 197 -15.96 19.30 10.95
C GLY A 197 -14.44 19.45 10.72
N ALA A 198 -13.90 19.04 9.56
CA ALA A 198 -12.47 19.12 9.29
C ALA A 198 -11.91 20.55 9.20
N MET A 199 -12.72 21.52 8.76
CA MET A 199 -12.26 22.89 8.48
C MET A 199 -11.62 23.56 9.70
N ALA A 200 -12.30 23.49 10.86
CA ALA A 200 -11.81 24.06 12.11
C ALA A 200 -10.50 23.42 12.61
N VAL A 201 -10.25 22.15 12.26
CA VAL A 201 -8.97 21.47 12.57
C VAL A 201 -7.83 22.05 11.74
N PHE A 202 -8.08 22.40 10.47
CA PHE A 202 -7.06 22.99 9.60
C PHE A 202 -6.82 24.48 9.83
N THR A 203 -7.89 25.25 9.97
CA THR A 203 -7.79 26.71 10.16
C THR A 203 -7.39 27.08 11.59
N ARG A 204 -7.50 26.14 12.54
CA ARG A 204 -7.34 26.38 13.98
C ARG A 204 -8.33 27.42 14.52
N GLU A 205 -9.46 27.54 13.84
CA GLU A 205 -10.59 28.35 14.27
C GLU A 205 -11.63 27.50 15.01
N LYS A 206 -12.63 28.17 15.58
CA LYS A 206 -13.78 27.51 16.20
C LYS A 206 -14.68 26.87 15.14
N ARG A 207 -15.57 25.97 15.57
CA ARG A 207 -16.59 25.37 14.69
C ARG A 207 -17.41 26.46 14.00
N SER A 208 -17.39 26.47 12.67
CA SER A 208 -18.08 27.46 11.85
C SER A 208 -19.59 27.24 11.76
N ALA A 209 -20.07 26.03 12.06
CA ALA A 209 -21.48 25.64 11.94
C ALA A 209 -21.81 24.56 12.98
N SER A 210 -23.08 24.50 13.38
CA SER A 210 -23.66 23.36 14.07
C SER A 210 -24.04 22.29 13.05
N VAL A 211 -23.92 21.01 13.42
CA VAL A 211 -24.37 19.89 12.59
C VAL A 211 -25.33 19.04 13.40
N ILE A 212 -26.52 18.79 12.86
CA ILE A 212 -27.63 18.12 13.53
C ILE A 212 -28.07 16.94 12.67
N ALA A 213 -28.25 15.77 13.27
CA ALA A 213 -28.76 14.59 12.59
C ALA A 213 -30.22 14.85 12.16
N SER A 214 -30.53 14.77 10.88
CA SER A 214 -31.93 14.85 10.40
C SER A 214 -32.64 13.50 10.50
N GLU A 215 -31.88 12.41 10.48
CA GLU A 215 -32.34 11.03 10.70
C GLU A 215 -31.33 10.27 11.58
N PRO A 216 -31.65 9.06 12.10
CA PRO A 216 -30.67 8.28 12.86
C PRO A 216 -29.37 8.07 12.07
N CYS A 217 -28.23 8.43 12.67
CA CYS A 217 -26.93 8.40 12.02
C CYS A 217 -25.95 7.49 12.74
N THR A 218 -25.15 6.77 11.96
CA THR A 218 -23.91 6.12 12.43
C THR A 218 -22.73 6.97 11.98
N VAL A 219 -21.96 7.48 12.93
CA VAL A 219 -20.91 8.46 12.68
C VAL A 219 -19.60 7.95 13.22
N MET A 220 -18.56 8.01 12.40
CA MET A 220 -17.20 7.74 12.82
C MET A 220 -16.58 9.03 13.35
N VAL A 221 -16.14 9.02 14.62
CA VAL A 221 -15.44 10.15 15.26
C VAL A 221 -13.96 9.88 15.20
N ILE A 222 -13.14 10.88 14.85
CA ILE A 222 -11.69 10.74 14.70
C ILE A 222 -11.01 11.91 15.42
N PRO A 223 -10.11 11.68 16.40
CA PRO A 223 -9.32 12.74 17.01
C PRO A 223 -8.44 13.49 15.99
N LYS A 224 -8.25 14.80 16.18
CA LYS A 224 -7.52 15.67 15.22
C LYS A 224 -6.13 15.12 14.84
N ASP A 225 -5.35 14.65 15.83
CA ASP A 225 -3.98 14.21 15.61
C ASP A 225 -3.95 12.89 14.83
N GLN A 226 -4.94 12.02 15.07
CA GLN A 226 -5.15 10.81 14.31
C GLN A 226 -5.58 11.14 12.87
N PHE A 227 -6.49 12.10 12.68
CA PHE A 227 -6.95 12.51 11.35
C PHE A 227 -5.80 13.09 10.50
N LEU A 228 -4.95 13.94 11.08
CA LEU A 228 -3.77 14.49 10.38
C LEU A 228 -2.78 13.39 10.00
N SER A 229 -2.52 12.43 10.90
CA SER A 229 -1.67 11.28 10.62
C SER A 229 -2.26 10.39 9.52
N LEU A 230 -3.58 10.18 9.54
CA LEU A 230 -4.29 9.40 8.52
C LEU A 230 -4.18 10.04 7.14
N MET A 231 -4.30 11.37 7.02
CA MET A 231 -4.11 12.04 5.73
C MET A 231 -2.69 11.88 5.18
N GLN A 232 -1.67 11.89 6.04
CA GLN A 232 -0.28 11.67 5.61
C GLN A 232 -0.06 10.24 5.08
N SER A 233 -0.66 9.25 5.75
CA SER A 233 -0.51 7.83 5.40
C SER A 233 -1.44 7.35 4.28
N ASN A 234 -2.56 8.06 4.04
CA ASN A 234 -3.57 7.67 3.06
C ASN A 234 -4.07 8.88 2.24
N PRO A 235 -3.45 9.15 1.07
CA PRO A 235 -3.82 10.26 0.20
C PRO A 235 -5.29 10.25 -0.26
N ARG A 236 -5.97 9.10 -0.25
CA ARG A 236 -7.39 9.02 -0.64
C ARG A 236 -8.29 9.81 0.32
N ILE A 237 -7.95 9.88 1.60
CA ILE A 237 -8.72 10.66 2.58
C ILE A 237 -8.67 12.15 2.24
N ALA A 238 -7.47 12.65 1.89
CA ALA A 238 -7.30 14.02 1.43
C ALA A 238 -8.08 14.27 0.14
N HIS A 239 -8.07 13.32 -0.80
CA HIS A 239 -8.85 13.41 -2.04
C HIS A 239 -10.36 13.52 -1.76
N SER A 240 -10.92 12.65 -0.91
CA SER A 240 -12.34 12.70 -0.54
C SER A 240 -12.72 14.02 0.13
N LEU A 241 -11.86 14.57 0.98
CA LEU A 241 -12.06 15.88 1.58
C LEU A 241 -12.08 17.00 0.52
N ILE A 242 -11.12 16.97 -0.42
CA ILE A 242 -11.02 17.95 -1.51
C ILE A 242 -12.27 17.87 -2.41
N GLU A 243 -12.73 16.68 -2.76
CA GLU A 243 -13.96 16.49 -3.54
C GLU A 243 -15.20 17.03 -2.82
N GLY A 244 -15.31 16.79 -1.51
CA GLY A 244 -16.38 17.34 -0.68
C GLY A 244 -16.38 18.86 -0.66
N MET A 245 -15.22 19.47 -0.42
CA MET A 245 -15.06 20.93 -0.46
C MET A 245 -15.38 21.53 -1.83
N ALA A 246 -14.89 20.91 -2.92
CA ALA A 246 -15.15 21.36 -4.28
C ALA A 246 -16.65 21.35 -4.60
N ARG A 247 -17.35 20.26 -4.23
CA ARG A 247 -18.81 20.15 -4.36
C ARG A 247 -19.52 21.25 -3.59
N ARG A 248 -19.06 21.56 -2.37
CA ARG A 248 -19.68 22.60 -1.55
C ARG A 248 -19.50 24.01 -2.12
N ILE A 249 -18.30 24.31 -2.64
CA ILE A 249 -18.01 25.58 -3.30
C ILE A 249 -18.90 25.75 -4.54
N ASP A 250 -19.09 24.70 -5.35
CA ASP A 250 -19.97 24.74 -6.52
C ASP A 250 -21.43 25.02 -6.15
N LEU A 251 -21.96 24.35 -5.10
CA LEU A 251 -23.31 24.60 -4.60
C LEU A 251 -23.49 26.04 -4.12
N LEU A 252 -22.55 26.55 -3.31
CA LEU A 252 -22.59 27.93 -2.82
C LEU A 252 -22.50 28.95 -3.97
N ASN A 253 -21.67 28.70 -4.98
CA ASN A 253 -21.58 29.57 -6.16
C ASN A 253 -22.91 29.63 -6.94
N LYS A 254 -23.63 28.50 -7.06
CA LYS A 254 -24.96 28.45 -7.69
C LYS A 254 -25.99 29.25 -6.91
N GLU A 255 -26.04 29.11 -5.58
CA GLU A 255 -26.94 29.89 -4.72
C GLU A 255 -26.67 31.39 -4.80
N VAL A 256 -25.40 31.80 -4.69
CA VAL A 256 -25.00 33.21 -4.81
C VAL A 256 -25.38 33.78 -6.17
N THR A 257 -25.23 33.00 -7.24
CA THR A 257 -25.61 33.43 -8.60
C THR A 257 -27.12 33.62 -8.71
N GLN A 258 -27.92 32.71 -8.17
CA GLN A 258 -29.39 32.84 -8.15
C GLN A 258 -29.85 34.07 -7.36
N LEU A 259 -29.27 34.30 -6.18
CA LEU A 259 -29.58 35.48 -5.36
C LEU A 259 -29.24 36.78 -6.09
N ARG A 260 -28.11 36.83 -6.81
CA ARG A 260 -27.74 38.00 -7.63
C ARG A 260 -28.70 38.24 -8.79
N LEU A 261 -29.17 37.18 -9.45
CA LEU A 261 -30.14 37.28 -10.54
C LEU A 261 -31.51 37.77 -10.06
N GLN A 262 -31.99 37.28 -8.91
CA GLN A 262 -33.24 37.76 -8.30
C GLN A 262 -33.17 39.25 -7.96
N ARG A 263 -32.05 39.69 -7.39
CA ARG A 263 -31.84 41.10 -6.98
C ARG A 263 -31.66 42.09 -8.15
N GLN A 264 -31.46 41.58 -9.37
CA GLN A 264 -31.43 42.39 -10.60
C GLN A 264 -32.80 42.45 -11.31
N ALA A 265 -33.73 41.57 -10.92
CA ALA A 265 -35.08 41.52 -11.47
C ALA A 265 -36.09 42.37 -10.67
N ASP A 266 -35.76 42.72 -9.43
CA ASP A 266 -36.48 43.67 -8.56
C ASP A 266 -35.92 45.10 -8.70
#